data_AF-X0ZQG4-F1
#
_entry.id   AF-X0ZQG4-F1
#
_cell.length_a   1.000
_cell.length_b   1.000
_cell.length_c   1.000
_cell.angle_alpha   90.00
_cell.angle_beta   90.00
_cell.angle_gamma   90.00
#
_symmetry.space_group_name_H-M   'P 1'
#
loop_
_entity.id
_entity.type
_entity.pdbx_description
1 polymer ?
#
loop_
_entity_poly.entity_id
_entity_poly.type
_entity_poly.pdbx_seq_one_letter_code
_entity_poly.pdbx_strand_id
1 'polypeptide(L)'
;MQERRKNINTTRIRQSKPPDILFEDRVWMIFYNLGFWNMNESRKCKLKFNSYTKQIDILARDNDNIFIVDCLSSQKEGAINAKSKLEEFVGKQEDIKKAIYSEWGYHCGRINIVVVISSMDKREQDEEYVRSKREEEKKNILLWSNRDIRYIENLIQQIGPSAKYQLYSIIFAGKKKKGLKKDYLALRSKIGNRTFYSFLISAKELLKYAYIHHRKLTSIVEVSKAYQRMLKSKRLKQISNFIDVKEGYFPNSIIVNFTKPIKLERLYLL
;
A
#
# COMPACT_ATOMS: atom_id res chain seq x y z
N MET A 1 -30.69 -18.85 7.96
CA MET A 1 -29.62 -19.67 8.58
C MET A 1 -29.57 -20.99 7.83
N GLN A 2 -28.39 -21.52 7.55
CA GLN A 2 -28.24 -22.86 6.95
C GLN A 2 -27.40 -23.73 7.89
N GLU A 3 -27.91 -24.91 8.25
CA GLU A 3 -27.16 -25.92 9.01
C GLU A 3 -26.08 -26.53 8.11
N ARG A 4 -24.83 -26.58 8.61
CA ARG A 4 -23.68 -27.03 7.81
C ARG A 4 -23.19 -28.42 8.19
N ARG A 5 -23.32 -28.77 9.47
CA ARG A 5 -22.92 -30.06 10.03
C ARG A 5 -23.53 -30.24 11.42
N LYS A 6 -24.16 -31.39 11.64
CA LYS A 6 -24.72 -31.80 12.93
C LYS A 6 -23.76 -32.81 13.54
N ASN A 7 -23.14 -32.46 14.66
CA ASN A 7 -22.43 -33.42 15.52
C ASN A 7 -23.38 -33.86 16.64
N ILE A 8 -23.06 -34.97 17.31
CA ILE A 8 -23.91 -35.60 18.34
C ILE A 8 -24.43 -34.59 19.38
N ASN A 9 -23.59 -33.62 19.81
CA ASN A 9 -23.98 -32.61 20.81
C ASN A 9 -23.91 -31.16 20.30
N THR A 10 -23.58 -30.90 19.03
CA THR A 10 -23.40 -29.52 18.54
C THR A 10 -23.87 -29.37 17.09
N THR A 11 -24.61 -28.30 16.81
CA THR A 11 -24.97 -27.90 15.45
C THR A 11 -24.17 -26.66 15.05
N ARG A 12 -23.41 -26.74 13.94
CA ARG A 12 -22.78 -25.55 13.35
C ARG A 12 -23.76 -24.85 12.41
N ILE A 13 -24.21 -23.67 12.84
CA ILE A 13 -25.09 -22.77 12.07
C ILE A 13 -24.23 -21.77 11.30
N ARG A 14 -24.54 -21.54 10.02
CA ARG A 14 -23.96 -20.45 9.23
C ARG A 14 -25.04 -19.45 8.84
N GLN A 15 -24.76 -18.17 9.08
CA GLN A 15 -25.52 -17.06 8.50
C GLN A 15 -24.72 -16.49 7.32
N SER A 16 -25.38 -16.32 6.18
CA SER A 16 -24.74 -15.63 5.04
C SER A 16 -24.58 -14.16 5.38
N LYS A 17 -23.38 -13.62 5.23
CA LYS A 17 -23.15 -12.18 5.37
C LYS A 17 -23.73 -11.47 4.13
N PRO A 18 -24.33 -10.28 4.31
CA PRO A 18 -24.68 -9.40 3.19
C PRO A 18 -23.48 -9.17 2.25
N PRO A 19 -23.70 -9.09 0.93
CA PRO A 19 -22.61 -8.96 -0.04
C PRO A 19 -21.72 -7.73 0.14
N ASP A 20 -22.28 -6.60 0.58
CA ASP A 20 -21.55 -5.37 0.91
C ASP A 20 -20.56 -5.63 2.06
N ILE A 21 -21.02 -6.33 3.11
CA ILE A 21 -20.18 -6.70 4.26
C ILE A 21 -19.05 -7.62 3.84
N LEU A 22 -19.34 -8.62 3.00
CA LEU A 22 -18.32 -9.53 2.49
C LEU A 22 -17.26 -8.79 1.67
N PHE A 23 -17.66 -7.76 0.93
CA PHE A 23 -16.75 -6.97 0.12
C PHE A 23 -15.86 -6.09 1.02
N GLU A 24 -16.42 -5.39 2.00
CA GLU A 24 -15.65 -4.62 2.99
C GLU A 24 -14.69 -5.50 3.78
N ASP A 25 -15.14 -6.66 4.30
CA ASP A 25 -14.31 -7.61 5.03
C ASP A 25 -13.11 -8.06 4.16
N ARG A 26 -13.34 -8.31 2.87
CA ARG A 26 -12.29 -8.71 1.94
C ARG A 26 -11.25 -7.61 1.73
N VAL A 27 -11.70 -6.35 1.57
CA VAL A 27 -10.77 -5.21 1.45
C VAL A 27 -10.05 -4.96 2.78
N TRP A 28 -10.71 -5.12 3.92
CA TRP A 28 -10.10 -5.02 5.24
C TRP A 28 -8.97 -6.06 5.39
N MET A 29 -9.23 -7.31 5.01
CA MET A 29 -8.24 -8.39 5.04
C MET A 29 -7.00 -8.11 4.18
N ILE A 30 -7.12 -7.33 3.09
CA ILE A 30 -5.96 -6.89 2.31
C ILE A 30 -5.02 -6.05 3.17
N PHE A 31 -5.52 -5.03 3.85
CA PHE A 31 -4.70 -4.18 4.70
C PHE A 31 -4.10 -4.96 5.87
N TYR A 32 -4.87 -5.85 6.49
CA TYR A 32 -4.36 -6.74 7.53
C TYR A 32 -3.18 -7.59 7.02
N ASN A 33 -3.36 -8.26 5.88
CA ASN A 33 -2.33 -9.12 5.30
C ASN A 33 -1.11 -8.36 4.74
N LEU A 34 -1.26 -7.07 4.44
CA LEU A 34 -0.15 -6.16 4.11
C LEU A 34 0.65 -5.70 5.35
N GLY A 35 0.24 -6.11 6.55
CA GLY A 35 0.91 -5.78 7.80
C GLY A 35 0.70 -4.32 8.24
N PHE A 36 -0.52 -3.80 8.06
CA PHE A 36 -0.96 -2.60 8.76
C PHE A 36 -1.29 -2.98 10.21
N TRP A 37 -0.67 -2.29 11.18
CA TRP A 37 -0.68 -2.71 12.58
C TRP A 37 -1.76 -2.02 13.42
N ASN A 38 -2.31 -0.90 12.96
CA ASN A 38 -3.44 -0.23 13.59
C ASN A 38 -4.57 -0.10 12.58
N MET A 39 -5.68 -0.78 12.85
CA MET A 39 -6.85 -0.82 11.98
C MET A 39 -8.12 -0.68 12.80
N ASN A 40 -9.20 -0.18 12.19
CA ASN A 40 -10.51 -0.20 12.84
C ASN A 40 -11.00 -1.64 13.07
N GLU A 41 -11.51 -1.89 14.28
CA GLU A 41 -12.04 -3.20 14.68
C GLU A 41 -13.40 -3.52 14.05
N SER A 42 -14.16 -2.49 13.66
CA SER A 42 -15.48 -2.67 13.05
C SER A 42 -15.77 -1.62 11.99
N ARG A 43 -16.72 -1.93 11.09
CA ARG A 43 -17.28 -1.02 10.08
C ARG A 43 -18.03 0.19 10.67
N LYS A 44 -18.24 0.23 11.98
CA LYS A 44 -18.82 1.39 12.70
C LYS A 44 -17.78 2.43 13.09
N CYS A 45 -16.59 2.38 12.48
CA CYS A 45 -15.55 3.37 12.70
C CYS A 45 -16.05 4.75 12.30
N LYS A 46 -16.13 5.68 13.26
CA LYS A 46 -16.56 7.05 13.03
C LYS A 46 -15.39 7.99 13.20
N LEU A 47 -14.97 8.62 12.12
CA LEU A 47 -14.07 9.78 12.19
C LEU A 47 -14.88 10.97 12.69
N LYS A 48 -14.42 11.57 13.80
CA LYS A 48 -15.00 12.79 14.34
C LYS A 48 -14.38 14.00 13.65
N PHE A 49 -15.22 14.80 13.03
CA PHE A 49 -14.88 16.16 12.61
C PHE A 49 -15.44 17.15 13.61
N ASN A 50 -15.05 18.43 13.49
CA ASN A 50 -15.45 19.47 14.44
C ASN A 50 -16.98 19.59 14.61
N SER A 51 -17.77 19.36 13.55
CA SER A 51 -19.23 19.56 13.56
C SER A 51 -20.06 18.31 13.23
N TYR A 52 -19.44 17.22 12.78
CA TYR A 52 -20.14 16.00 12.40
C TYR A 52 -19.23 14.77 12.48
N THR A 53 -19.81 13.58 12.39
CA THR A 53 -19.04 12.33 12.27
C THR A 53 -19.27 11.69 10.91
N LYS A 54 -18.24 11.08 10.32
CA LYS A 54 -18.38 10.23 9.13
C LYS A 54 -17.97 8.80 9.46
N GLN A 55 -18.81 7.86 9.06
CA GLN A 55 -18.46 6.46 9.06
C GLN A 55 -17.45 6.19 7.93
N ILE A 56 -16.42 5.41 8.24
CA ILE A 56 -15.42 4.93 7.30
C ILE A 56 -15.39 3.41 7.39
N ASP A 57 -15.35 2.74 6.26
CA ASP A 57 -15.36 1.28 6.22
C ASP A 57 -14.05 0.70 6.72
N ILE A 58 -12.91 1.22 6.25
CA ILE A 58 -11.58 0.81 6.70
C ILE A 58 -10.69 2.02 6.96
N LEU A 59 -10.16 2.07 8.17
CA LEU A 59 -9.10 2.96 8.60
C LEU A 59 -7.91 2.08 8.94
N ALA A 60 -6.80 2.22 8.21
CA ALA A 60 -5.60 1.39 8.39
C ALA A 60 -4.34 2.24 8.43
N ARG A 61 -3.44 1.95 9.37
CA ARG A 61 -2.19 2.68 9.57
C ARG A 61 -0.99 1.75 9.69
N ASP A 62 0.09 2.17 9.04
CA ASP A 62 1.43 1.67 9.29
C ASP A 62 2.34 2.79 9.80
N ASN A 63 3.66 2.55 9.85
CA ASN A 63 4.61 3.50 10.41
C ASN A 63 4.61 4.86 9.70
N ASP A 64 4.30 4.89 8.40
CA ASP A 64 4.48 6.08 7.60
C ASP A 64 3.23 6.50 6.80
N ASN A 65 2.21 5.65 6.74
CA ASN A 65 1.07 5.83 5.87
C ASN A 65 -0.23 5.45 6.57
N ILE A 66 -1.25 6.23 6.27
CA ILE A 66 -2.62 6.05 6.72
C ILE A 66 -3.49 5.91 5.48
N PHE A 67 -4.39 4.94 5.52
CA PHE A 67 -5.36 4.65 4.48
C PHE A 67 -6.76 4.77 5.05
N ILE A 68 -7.56 5.59 4.38
CA ILE A 68 -8.97 5.80 4.65
C ILE A 68 -9.70 5.26 3.43
N VAL A 69 -10.50 4.23 3.63
CA VAL A 69 -11.08 3.46 2.55
C VAL A 69 -12.59 3.43 2.68
N ASP A 70 -13.26 3.68 1.56
CA ASP A 70 -14.72 3.55 1.43
C ASP A 70 -15.00 2.56 0.30
N CYS A 71 -15.90 1.63 0.56
CA CYS A 71 -16.29 0.58 -0.34
C CYS A 71 -17.64 0.91 -0.97
N LEU A 72 -17.70 0.84 -2.29
CA LEU A 72 -18.94 0.95 -3.06
C LEU A 72 -19.23 -0.41 -3.68
N SER A 73 -20.27 -1.07 -3.19
CA SER A 73 -20.73 -2.34 -3.73
C SER A 73 -22.04 -2.18 -4.50
N SER A 74 -22.18 -2.89 -5.62
CA SER A 74 -23.41 -3.00 -6.39
C SER A 74 -23.67 -4.46 -6.74
N GLN A 75 -24.94 -4.88 -6.67
CA GLN A 75 -25.39 -6.17 -7.20
C GLN A 75 -25.69 -6.12 -8.70
N LYS A 76 -25.82 -4.92 -9.28
CA LYS A 76 -26.05 -4.73 -10.71
C LYS A 76 -24.74 -4.95 -11.47
N GLU A 77 -24.85 -5.55 -12.65
CA GLU A 77 -23.74 -5.66 -13.58
C GLU A 77 -23.34 -4.27 -14.12
N GLY A 78 -22.06 -4.12 -14.45
CA GLY A 78 -21.49 -2.88 -14.98
C GLY A 78 -20.61 -2.11 -13.99
N ALA A 79 -20.00 -1.04 -14.49
CA ALA A 79 -19.11 -0.18 -13.71
C ALA A 79 -19.90 0.70 -12.74
N ILE A 80 -19.45 0.78 -11.49
CA ILE A 80 -20.07 1.62 -10.46
C ILE A 80 -19.67 3.09 -10.68
N ASN A 81 -20.64 4.00 -10.52
CA ASN A 81 -20.38 5.43 -10.46
C ASN A 81 -19.74 5.81 -9.12
N ALA A 82 -18.44 6.08 -9.12
CA ALA A 82 -17.72 6.52 -7.92
C ALA A 82 -17.60 8.04 -7.81
N LYS A 83 -17.98 8.81 -8.84
CA LYS A 83 -17.74 10.26 -8.94
C LYS A 83 -18.16 11.05 -7.70
N SER A 84 -19.43 10.92 -7.29
CA SER A 84 -19.96 11.66 -6.14
C SER A 84 -19.18 11.36 -4.86
N LYS A 85 -18.78 10.10 -4.67
CA LYS A 85 -17.99 9.69 -3.51
C LYS A 85 -16.56 10.24 -3.55
N LEU A 86 -15.94 10.19 -4.73
CA LEU A 86 -14.60 10.76 -4.96
C LEU A 86 -14.61 12.27 -4.68
N GLU A 87 -15.57 13.01 -5.22
CA GLU A 87 -15.75 14.44 -4.99
C GLU A 87 -15.98 14.76 -3.51
N GLU A 88 -16.81 13.98 -2.81
CA GLU A 88 -17.05 14.13 -1.38
C GLU A 88 -15.75 14.02 -0.58
N PHE A 89 -14.93 13.00 -0.86
CA PHE A 89 -13.66 12.80 -0.17
C PHE A 89 -12.63 13.88 -0.48
N VAL A 90 -12.58 14.33 -1.74
CA VAL A 90 -11.71 15.43 -2.14
C VAL A 90 -12.11 16.72 -1.44
N GLY A 91 -13.41 17.01 -1.33
CA GLY A 91 -13.93 18.18 -0.62
C GLY A 91 -13.66 18.14 0.89
N LYS A 92 -13.72 16.96 1.50
CA LYS A 92 -13.51 16.75 2.95
C LYS A 92 -12.05 16.48 3.35
N GLN A 93 -11.10 16.63 2.43
CA GLN A 93 -9.71 16.20 2.67
C GLN A 93 -9.05 16.91 3.86
N GLU A 94 -9.32 18.20 4.08
CA GLU A 94 -8.74 18.94 5.21
C GLU A 94 -9.39 18.56 6.54
N ASP A 95 -10.71 18.34 6.56
CA ASP A 95 -11.41 17.83 7.73
C ASP A 95 -10.90 16.45 8.12
N ILE A 96 -10.70 15.57 7.15
CA ILE A 96 -10.10 14.24 7.31
C ILE A 96 -8.72 14.35 7.93
N LYS A 97 -7.90 15.25 7.41
CA LYS A 97 -6.55 15.47 7.92
C LYS A 97 -6.57 15.94 9.38
N LYS A 98 -7.45 16.88 9.73
CA LYS A 98 -7.62 17.34 11.12
C LYS A 98 -8.10 16.25 12.06
N ALA A 99 -9.08 15.45 11.65
CA ALA A 99 -9.60 14.32 12.43
C ALA A 99 -8.48 13.31 12.72
N ILE A 100 -7.71 12.94 11.70
CA ILE A 100 -6.59 12.01 11.84
C ILE A 100 -5.47 12.57 12.70
N TYR A 101 -5.14 13.85 12.58
CA TYR A 101 -4.13 14.49 13.42
C TYR A 101 -4.56 14.60 14.89
N SER A 102 -5.87 14.75 15.14
CA SER A 102 -6.40 14.75 16.50
C SER A 102 -6.27 13.37 17.15
N GLU A 103 -6.44 12.30 16.37
CA GLU A 103 -6.31 10.92 16.86
C GLU A 103 -4.85 10.47 17.02
N TRP A 104 -3.98 10.84 16.07
CA TRP A 104 -2.64 10.25 15.96
C TRP A 104 -1.46 11.24 15.93
N GLY A 105 -1.73 12.54 16.08
CA GLY A 105 -0.75 13.61 16.04
C GLY A 105 -0.32 14.03 14.64
N TYR A 106 0.34 15.19 14.54
CA TYR A 106 0.73 15.83 13.27
C TYR A 106 1.78 15.05 12.44
N HIS A 107 2.48 14.10 13.06
CA HIS A 107 3.51 13.28 12.42
C HIS A 107 3.07 11.83 12.19
N CYS A 108 1.75 11.59 12.14
CA CYS A 108 1.17 10.25 12.04
C CYS A 108 1.42 9.52 10.69
N GLY A 109 1.88 10.24 9.67
CA GLY A 109 2.19 9.70 8.34
C GLY A 109 1.43 10.38 7.21
N ARG A 110 1.62 9.87 5.99
CA ARG A 110 0.90 10.34 4.80
C ARG A 110 -0.51 9.76 4.78
N ILE A 111 -1.51 10.63 4.72
CA ILE A 111 -2.91 10.24 4.56
C ILE A 111 -3.21 9.97 3.09
N ASN A 112 -3.84 8.82 2.82
CA ASN A 112 -4.27 8.35 1.51
C ASN A 112 -5.73 7.97 1.59
N ILE A 113 -6.52 8.47 0.64
CA ILE A 113 -7.94 8.15 0.51
C ILE A 113 -8.10 7.17 -0.63
N VAL A 114 -8.87 6.11 -0.41
CA VAL A 114 -9.11 5.07 -1.40
C VAL A 114 -10.60 4.82 -1.51
N VAL A 115 -11.14 4.96 -2.71
CA VAL A 115 -12.47 4.46 -3.03
C VAL A 115 -12.30 3.11 -3.70
N VAL A 116 -13.00 2.09 -3.21
CA VAL A 116 -12.92 0.73 -3.74
C VAL A 116 -14.28 0.33 -4.28
N ILE A 117 -14.36 -0.04 -5.56
CA ILE A 117 -15.60 -0.44 -6.21
C ILE A 117 -15.64 -1.97 -6.40
N SER A 118 -16.83 -2.58 -6.20
CA SER A 118 -17.00 -4.03 -6.37
C SER A 118 -17.05 -4.47 -7.84
N SER A 119 -17.20 -3.55 -8.78
CA SER A 119 -17.15 -3.83 -10.22
C SER A 119 -15.73 -4.17 -10.67
N MET A 120 -15.62 -4.98 -11.74
CA MET A 120 -14.31 -5.36 -12.31
C MET A 120 -13.63 -4.18 -13.00
N ASP A 121 -14.43 -3.35 -13.66
CA ASP A 121 -13.98 -2.20 -14.43
C ASP A 121 -14.34 -0.90 -13.73
N LYS A 122 -13.52 0.11 -13.99
CA LYS A 122 -13.73 1.50 -13.57
C LYS A 122 -14.38 2.25 -14.73
N ARG A 123 -15.08 3.32 -14.42
CA ARG A 123 -15.53 4.27 -15.44
C ARG A 123 -14.38 5.18 -15.82
N GLU A 124 -14.21 5.40 -17.11
CA GLU A 124 -13.17 6.30 -17.64
C GLU A 124 -13.24 7.70 -17.00
N GLN A 125 -14.44 8.23 -16.82
CA GLN A 125 -14.65 9.54 -16.18
C GLN A 125 -14.17 9.58 -14.72
N ASP A 126 -14.33 8.49 -13.97
CA ASP A 126 -13.88 8.40 -12.58
C ASP A 126 -12.35 8.24 -12.52
N GLU A 127 -11.77 7.50 -13.47
CA GLU A 127 -10.32 7.36 -13.61
C GLU A 127 -9.65 8.68 -14.00
N GLU A 128 -10.22 9.40 -14.94
CA GLU A 128 -9.75 10.72 -15.36
C GLU A 128 -9.84 11.74 -14.22
N TYR A 129 -10.94 11.74 -13.47
CA TYR A 129 -11.08 12.56 -12.27
C TYR A 129 -9.98 12.26 -11.25
N VAL A 130 -9.73 10.98 -10.93
CA VAL A 130 -8.66 10.60 -10.00
C VAL A 130 -7.29 10.99 -10.55
N ARG A 131 -7.05 10.81 -11.85
CA ARG A 131 -5.80 11.20 -12.50
C ARG A 131 -5.54 12.69 -12.37
N SER A 132 -6.48 13.56 -12.72
CA SER A 132 -6.32 15.01 -12.60
C SER A 132 -6.06 15.43 -11.15
N LYS A 133 -6.81 14.91 -10.18
CA LYS A 133 -6.56 15.21 -8.75
C LYS A 133 -5.18 14.76 -8.28
N ARG A 134 -4.66 13.63 -8.77
CA ARG A 134 -3.34 13.13 -8.38
C ARG A 134 -2.19 13.87 -9.07
N GLU A 135 -2.33 14.19 -10.35
CA GLU A 135 -1.26 14.73 -11.17
C GLU A 135 -1.17 16.25 -11.08
N GLU A 136 -2.30 16.94 -11.17
CA GLU A 136 -2.36 18.41 -11.17
C GLU A 136 -2.38 18.95 -9.73
N GLU A 137 -3.26 18.41 -8.89
CA GLU A 137 -3.46 18.91 -7.52
C GLU A 137 -2.64 18.16 -6.46
N LYS A 138 -1.86 17.15 -6.86
CA LYS A 138 -1.02 16.31 -5.98
C LYS A 138 -1.78 15.65 -4.82
N LYS A 139 -3.10 15.47 -4.93
CA LYS A 139 -3.94 14.81 -3.91
C LYS A 139 -3.61 13.31 -3.82
N ASN A 140 -3.81 12.73 -2.64
CA ASN A 140 -3.57 11.31 -2.37
C ASN A 140 -4.90 10.53 -2.41
N ILE A 141 -5.64 10.65 -3.51
CA ILE A 141 -6.86 9.88 -3.75
C ILE A 141 -6.59 8.75 -4.74
N LEU A 142 -7.24 7.59 -4.55
CA LEU A 142 -7.11 6.40 -5.38
C LEU A 142 -8.50 5.82 -5.65
N LEU A 143 -8.64 5.15 -6.80
CA LEU A 143 -9.79 4.33 -7.15
C LEU A 143 -9.31 2.92 -7.49
N TRP A 144 -9.78 1.94 -6.73
CA TRP A 144 -9.49 0.53 -6.95
C TRP A 144 -10.74 -0.22 -7.37
N SER A 145 -10.62 -1.02 -8.44
CA SER A 145 -11.69 -1.94 -8.83
C SER A 145 -11.46 -3.33 -8.23
N ASN A 146 -12.45 -4.21 -8.38
CA ASN A 146 -12.31 -5.60 -7.99
C ASN A 146 -11.15 -6.32 -8.71
N ARG A 147 -10.78 -5.85 -9.92
CA ARG A 147 -9.59 -6.34 -10.62
C ARG A 147 -8.30 -5.96 -9.88
N ASP A 148 -8.20 -4.74 -9.37
CA ASP A 148 -7.06 -4.30 -8.56
C ASP A 148 -7.00 -5.07 -7.22
N ILE A 149 -8.14 -5.26 -6.56
CA ILE A 149 -8.25 -6.03 -5.31
C ILE A 149 -7.74 -7.45 -5.51
N ARG A 150 -8.20 -8.17 -6.56
CA ARG A 150 -7.70 -9.51 -6.90
C ARG A 150 -6.20 -9.54 -7.14
N TYR A 151 -5.66 -8.50 -7.78
CA TYR A 151 -4.22 -8.41 -7.97
C TYR A 151 -3.47 -8.26 -6.64
N ILE A 152 -3.91 -7.36 -5.77
CA ILE A 152 -3.26 -7.12 -4.48
C ILE A 152 -3.27 -8.41 -3.65
N GLU A 153 -4.39 -9.14 -3.65
CA GLU A 153 -4.49 -10.45 -3.01
C GLU A 153 -3.48 -11.46 -3.56
N ASN A 154 -3.36 -11.56 -4.89
CA ASN A 154 -2.37 -12.44 -5.51
C ASN A 154 -0.93 -12.06 -5.15
N LEU A 155 -0.64 -10.75 -5.08
CA LEU A 155 0.68 -10.25 -4.67
C LEU A 155 0.98 -10.63 -3.22
N ILE A 156 0.01 -10.44 -2.32
CA ILE A 156 0.09 -10.85 -0.91
C ILE A 156 0.33 -12.35 -0.80
N GLN A 157 -0.37 -13.18 -1.57
CA GLN A 157 -0.17 -14.63 -1.56
C GLN A 157 1.26 -15.04 -1.97
N GLN A 158 1.90 -14.26 -2.84
CA GLN A 158 3.24 -14.57 -3.35
C GLN A 158 4.37 -14.14 -2.42
N ILE A 159 4.28 -12.93 -1.85
CA ILE A 159 5.37 -12.30 -1.11
C ILE A 159 4.99 -11.80 0.30
N GLY A 160 3.79 -12.13 0.77
CA GLY A 160 3.31 -11.80 2.10
C GLY A 160 3.20 -10.29 2.35
N PRO A 161 3.41 -9.83 3.59
CA PRO A 161 3.31 -8.42 3.97
C PRO A 161 4.25 -7.49 3.17
N SER A 162 5.35 -8.02 2.64
CA SER A 162 6.29 -7.25 1.80
C SER A 162 5.66 -6.75 0.50
N ALA A 163 4.52 -7.31 0.07
CA ALA A 163 3.70 -6.80 -1.03
C ALA A 163 3.38 -5.31 -0.90
N LYS A 164 3.30 -4.81 0.33
CA LYS A 164 3.04 -3.40 0.65
C LYS A 164 4.05 -2.45 0.01
N TYR A 165 5.35 -2.79 0.02
CA TYR A 165 6.38 -1.93 -0.56
C TYR A 165 6.27 -1.84 -2.08
N GLN A 166 5.86 -2.93 -2.72
CA GLN A 166 5.58 -2.91 -4.15
C GLN A 166 4.30 -2.12 -4.47
N LEU A 167 3.26 -2.23 -3.65
CA LEU A 167 2.07 -1.39 -3.81
C LEU A 167 2.42 0.10 -3.67
N TYR A 168 3.31 0.45 -2.73
CA TYR A 168 3.78 1.81 -2.52
C TYR A 168 4.52 2.39 -3.71
N SER A 169 5.27 1.59 -4.47
CA SER A 169 5.93 2.10 -5.67
C SER A 169 4.94 2.56 -6.74
N ILE A 170 3.74 1.97 -6.77
CA ILE A 170 2.67 2.31 -7.70
C ILE A 170 1.89 3.53 -7.19
N ILE A 171 1.46 3.47 -5.92
CA ILE A 171 0.65 4.53 -5.31
C ILE A 171 1.42 5.85 -5.20
N PHE A 172 2.71 5.77 -4.87
CA PHE A 172 3.57 6.91 -4.60
C PHE A 172 4.57 7.21 -5.70
N ALA A 173 4.38 6.63 -6.89
CA ALA A 173 5.15 6.98 -8.09
C ALA A 173 5.21 8.51 -8.25
N GLY A 174 6.43 9.05 -8.36
CA GLY A 174 6.66 10.50 -8.51
C GLY A 174 6.42 11.37 -7.26
N LYS A 175 6.00 10.80 -6.12
CA LYS A 175 5.66 11.56 -4.90
C LYS A 175 6.78 11.51 -3.85
N LYS A 176 7.41 12.66 -3.55
CA LYS A 176 8.40 12.80 -2.47
C LYS A 176 7.79 12.46 -1.10
N LYS A 177 8.44 11.59 -0.32
CA LYS A 177 8.01 11.22 1.04
C LYS A 177 8.96 11.85 2.07
N LYS A 178 8.45 12.80 2.86
CA LYS A 178 9.25 13.55 3.87
C LYS A 178 9.84 12.63 4.95
N GLY A 179 9.08 11.64 5.41
CA GLY A 179 9.49 10.70 6.47
C GLY A 179 10.54 9.66 6.07
N LEU A 180 11.02 9.66 4.82
CA LEU A 180 12.10 8.77 4.37
C LEU A 180 13.48 9.44 4.42
N LYS A 181 13.61 10.67 4.92
CA LYS A 181 14.94 11.29 5.03
C LYS A 181 15.73 10.53 6.10
N LYS A 182 16.79 9.85 5.69
CA LYS A 182 17.74 9.18 6.57
C LYS A 182 19.14 9.39 6.02
N ASP A 183 20.06 9.69 6.92
CA ASP A 183 21.47 9.85 6.60
C ASP A 183 22.18 8.51 6.86
N TYR A 184 23.11 8.17 5.96
CA TYR A 184 23.92 6.96 6.06
C TYR A 184 25.39 7.36 6.03
N LEU A 185 26.18 6.78 6.94
CA LEU A 185 27.62 6.90 6.89
C LEU A 185 28.13 6.18 5.65
N ALA A 186 28.96 6.86 4.88
CA ALA A 186 29.50 6.36 3.64
C ALA A 186 31.02 6.56 3.57
N LEU A 187 31.72 5.53 3.13
CA LEU A 187 33.14 5.61 2.81
C LEU A 187 33.28 6.20 1.41
N ARG A 188 34.05 7.28 1.30
CA ARG A 188 34.39 7.90 0.02
C ARG A 188 35.64 7.26 -0.54
N SER A 189 35.54 6.76 -1.77
CA SER A 189 36.64 6.10 -2.48
C SER A 189 36.75 6.61 -3.91
N LYS A 190 37.89 6.36 -4.56
CA LYS A 190 38.15 6.77 -5.94
C LYS A 190 38.69 5.59 -6.75
N ILE A 191 38.10 5.34 -7.92
CA ILE A 191 38.62 4.38 -8.93
C ILE A 191 38.92 5.19 -10.18
N GLY A 192 40.20 5.28 -10.55
CA GLY A 192 40.67 6.19 -11.60
C GLY A 192 40.25 7.63 -11.30
N ASN A 193 39.48 8.24 -12.20
CA ASN A 193 38.94 9.60 -12.05
C ASN A 193 37.50 9.65 -11.49
N ARG A 194 36.91 8.51 -11.12
CA ARG A 194 35.53 8.45 -10.62
C ARG A 194 35.52 8.31 -9.10
N THR A 195 34.79 9.20 -8.43
CA THR A 195 34.51 9.09 -7.00
C THR A 195 33.26 8.23 -6.80
N PHE A 196 33.31 7.29 -5.88
CA PHE A 196 32.16 6.50 -5.46
C PHE A 196 32.06 6.46 -3.94
N TYR A 197 30.88 6.08 -3.46
CA TYR A 197 30.58 5.99 -2.03
C TYR A 197 30.07 4.58 -1.74
N SER A 198 30.62 3.94 -0.71
CA SER A 198 30.10 2.67 -0.18
C SER A 198 29.48 2.90 1.19
N PHE A 199 28.30 2.35 1.42
CA PHE A 199 27.59 2.42 2.69
C PHE A 199 26.81 1.14 2.92
N LEU A 200 26.47 0.89 4.19
CA LEU A 200 25.66 -0.25 4.57
C LEU A 200 24.21 0.19 4.83
N ILE A 201 23.27 -0.63 4.37
CA ILE A 201 21.84 -0.46 4.61
C ILE A 201 21.22 -1.83 4.84
N SER A 202 20.33 -1.95 5.82
CA SER A 202 19.59 -3.20 6.03
C SER A 202 18.60 -3.44 4.89
N ALA A 203 18.37 -4.70 4.51
CA ALA A 203 17.40 -5.04 3.47
C ALA A 203 15.99 -4.51 3.79
N LYS A 204 15.59 -4.56 5.06
CA LYS A 204 14.31 -4.03 5.55
C LYS A 204 14.18 -2.52 5.33
N GLU A 205 15.26 -1.76 5.52
CA GLU A 205 15.26 -0.33 5.24
C GLU A 205 15.29 -0.04 3.74
N LEU A 206 16.09 -0.78 2.98
CA LEU A 206 16.19 -0.63 1.53
C LEU A 206 14.82 -0.75 0.84
N LEU A 207 13.95 -1.66 1.30
CA LEU A 207 12.58 -1.83 0.78
C LEU A 207 11.71 -0.57 0.87
N LYS A 208 12.04 0.38 1.74
CA LYS A 208 11.34 1.68 1.82
C LYS A 208 11.72 2.63 0.69
N TYR A 209 12.89 2.43 0.08
CA TYR A 209 13.48 3.31 -0.93
C TYR A 209 13.49 2.69 -2.33
N ALA A 210 13.68 1.38 -2.39
CA ALA A 210 13.88 0.64 -3.62
C ALA A 210 12.70 -0.27 -3.89
N TYR A 211 12.30 -0.29 -5.15
CA TYR A 211 11.33 -1.21 -5.70
C TYR A 211 11.81 -1.66 -7.07
N ILE A 212 11.25 -2.76 -7.57
CA ILE A 212 11.59 -3.26 -8.88
C ILE A 212 10.86 -2.38 -9.91
N HIS A 213 11.61 -1.48 -10.54
CA HIS A 213 11.08 -0.54 -11.52
C HIS A 213 10.76 -1.27 -12.83
N HIS A 214 9.52 -1.16 -13.29
CA HIS A 214 9.12 -1.70 -14.59
C HIS A 214 8.80 -0.56 -15.56
N ARG A 215 9.50 -0.53 -16.69
CA ARG A 215 9.58 0.60 -17.65
C ARG A 215 8.26 1.05 -18.30
N LYS A 216 7.11 0.40 -18.07
CA LYS A 216 5.86 0.65 -18.83
C LYS A 216 4.54 0.38 -18.06
N LEU A 217 4.50 0.52 -16.73
CA LEU A 217 3.32 0.08 -15.97
C LEU A 217 2.72 1.26 -15.20
N THR A 218 1.64 1.83 -15.74
CA THR A 218 0.89 2.95 -15.14
C THR A 218 -0.24 2.47 -14.24
N SER A 219 -0.61 1.18 -14.35
CA SER A 219 -1.66 0.57 -13.55
C SER A 219 -1.16 -0.62 -12.71
N ILE A 220 -1.88 -0.86 -11.61
CA ILE A 220 -1.70 -1.99 -10.69
C ILE A 220 -1.68 -3.34 -11.45
N VAL A 221 -2.55 -3.48 -12.46
CA VAL A 221 -2.71 -4.70 -13.24
C VAL A 221 -1.53 -4.97 -14.17
N GLU A 222 -0.91 -3.96 -14.76
CA GLU A 222 0.20 -4.21 -15.67
C GLU A 222 1.47 -4.63 -14.90
N VAL A 223 1.72 -4.03 -13.73
CA VAL A 223 2.76 -4.44 -12.76
C VAL A 223 2.69 -5.93 -12.43
N SER A 224 1.49 -6.49 -12.43
CA SER A 224 1.26 -7.91 -12.14
C SER A 224 1.95 -8.89 -13.06
N LYS A 225 1.87 -8.67 -14.38
CA LYS A 225 2.35 -9.62 -15.38
C LYS A 225 3.87 -9.75 -15.34
N ALA A 226 4.56 -8.66 -14.98
CA ALA A 226 6.00 -8.65 -14.79
C ALA A 226 6.41 -9.36 -13.48
N TYR A 227 5.70 -9.09 -12.37
CA TYR A 227 6.02 -9.64 -11.05
C TYR A 227 5.81 -11.16 -10.96
N GLN A 228 4.71 -11.69 -11.51
CA GLN A 228 4.43 -13.13 -11.53
C GLN A 228 5.52 -13.94 -12.25
N ARG A 229 6.21 -13.34 -13.23
CA ARG A 229 7.32 -14.00 -13.93
C ARG A 229 8.60 -14.06 -13.09
N MET A 230 8.82 -13.11 -12.18
CA MET A 230 10.06 -13.02 -11.39
C MET A 230 10.02 -13.81 -10.08
N LEU A 231 8.89 -13.85 -9.38
CA LEU A 231 8.82 -14.32 -8.00
C LEU A 231 8.04 -15.64 -7.91
N LYS A 232 8.78 -16.75 -8.02
CA LYS A 232 8.26 -18.07 -7.70
C LYS A 232 8.41 -18.31 -6.19
N SER A 233 7.31 -18.61 -5.49
CA SER A 233 7.32 -18.89 -4.03
C SER A 233 8.39 -19.93 -3.64
N LYS A 234 8.58 -20.97 -4.45
CA LYS A 234 9.65 -21.97 -4.27
C LYS A 234 11.04 -21.34 -4.22
N ARG A 235 11.34 -20.39 -5.11
CA ARG A 235 12.63 -19.70 -5.15
C ARG A 235 12.83 -18.82 -3.90
N LEU A 236 11.78 -18.14 -3.43
CA LEU A 236 11.86 -17.36 -2.19
C LEU A 236 12.16 -18.23 -0.98
N LYS A 237 11.50 -19.39 -0.87
CA LYS A 237 11.79 -20.37 0.19
C LYS A 237 13.24 -20.88 0.12
N GLN A 238 13.76 -21.12 -1.08
CA GLN A 238 15.16 -21.54 -1.27
C GLN A 238 16.14 -20.45 -0.83
N ILE A 239 15.86 -19.18 -1.18
CA ILE A 239 16.68 -18.04 -0.76
C ILE A 239 16.65 -17.88 0.76
N SER A 240 15.47 -17.92 1.38
CA SER A 240 15.34 -17.86 2.85
C SER A 240 16.10 -19.00 3.53
N ASN A 241 15.95 -20.25 3.06
CA ASN A 241 16.72 -21.37 3.63
C ASN A 241 18.25 -21.20 3.47
N PHE A 242 18.72 -20.63 2.36
CA PHE A 242 20.15 -20.34 2.19
C PHE A 242 20.66 -19.31 3.19
N ILE A 243 19.89 -18.24 3.44
CA ILE A 243 20.28 -17.18 4.37
C ILE A 243 20.12 -17.63 5.82
N ASP A 244 18.95 -18.14 6.18
CA ASP A 244 18.51 -18.31 7.57
C ASP A 244 19.01 -19.63 8.18
N VAL A 245 19.14 -20.69 7.38
CA VAL A 245 19.51 -22.04 7.87
C VAL A 245 20.95 -22.40 7.52
N LYS A 246 21.41 -22.02 6.33
CA LYS A 246 22.77 -22.32 5.87
C LYS A 246 23.78 -21.20 6.17
N GLU A 247 23.34 -20.13 6.82
CA GLU A 247 24.14 -18.93 7.11
C GLU A 247 24.85 -18.35 5.86
N GLY A 248 24.26 -18.60 4.69
CA GLY A 248 24.77 -18.13 3.42
C GLY A 248 24.53 -16.63 3.27
N TYR A 249 25.46 -15.94 2.61
CA TYR A 249 25.30 -14.54 2.27
C TYR A 249 25.56 -14.31 0.77
N PHE A 250 24.97 -13.27 0.22
CA PHE A 250 25.25 -12.83 -1.13
C PHE A 250 26.39 -11.79 -1.08
N PRO A 251 27.57 -12.07 -1.67
CA PRO A 251 28.68 -11.12 -1.66
C PRO A 251 28.44 -9.90 -2.58
N ASN A 252 27.35 -9.91 -3.35
CA ASN A 252 27.07 -8.89 -4.35
C ASN A 252 26.62 -7.59 -3.69
N SER A 253 27.35 -6.53 -3.99
CA SER A 253 26.93 -5.16 -3.67
C SER A 253 25.86 -4.68 -4.65
N ILE A 254 24.92 -3.86 -4.17
CA ILE A 254 23.96 -3.17 -5.03
C ILE A 254 24.60 -1.86 -5.51
N ILE A 255 24.79 -1.74 -6.82
CA ILE A 255 25.30 -0.51 -7.43
C ILE A 255 24.12 0.45 -7.66
N VAL A 256 24.20 1.63 -7.04
CA VAL A 256 23.18 2.67 -7.19
C VAL A 256 23.78 3.83 -7.98
N ASN A 257 23.12 4.20 -9.07
CA ASN A 257 23.45 5.41 -9.83
C ASN A 257 22.39 6.49 -9.57
N PHE A 258 22.83 7.67 -9.18
CA PHE A 258 21.94 8.80 -8.93
C PHE A 258 21.88 9.71 -10.15
N THR A 259 20.67 10.00 -10.63
CA THR A 259 20.45 10.96 -11.72
C THR A 259 20.49 12.42 -11.26
N LYS A 260 20.55 12.64 -9.95
CA LYS A 260 20.67 13.96 -9.32
C LYS A 260 21.86 13.97 -8.36
N PRO A 261 22.51 15.13 -8.16
CA PRO A 261 23.55 15.27 -7.15
C PRO A 261 23.04 14.86 -5.77
N ILE A 262 23.83 14.06 -5.07
CA ILE A 262 23.57 13.69 -3.67
C ILE A 262 24.08 14.81 -2.75
N LYS A 263 23.34 15.07 -1.67
CA LYS A 263 23.83 15.95 -0.60
C LYS A 263 24.85 15.17 0.22
N LEU A 264 26.05 15.74 0.37
CA LEU A 264 27.14 15.15 1.12
C LEU A 264 27.54 16.11 2.24
N GLU A 265 27.72 15.56 3.43
CA GLU A 265 28.23 16.27 4.59
C GLU A 265 29.51 15.56 5.02
N ARG A 266 30.64 16.29 5.02
CA ARG A 266 31.92 15.73 5.46
C ARG A 266 31.95 15.77 6.98
N LEU A 267 31.99 14.59 7.59
CA LEU A 267 32.29 14.47 9.01
C LEU A 267 33.81 14.52 9.16
N TYR A 268 34.30 15.50 9.91
CA TYR A 268 35.67 15.54 10.37
C TYR A 268 35.71 14.76 11.68
N LEU A 269 36.43 13.64 11.70
CA LEU A 269 36.79 13.00 12.97
C LEU A 269 37.86 13.89 13.61
N LEU A 270 37.54 14.46 14.77
CA LEU A 270 38.51 15.14 15.65
C LEU A 270 39.46 14.10 16.25
#